data_AF-A0AAJ6ML38-F1
#
_entry.id   AF-A0AAJ6ML38-F1
#
_cell.length_a   1.000
_cell.length_b   1.000
_cell.length_c   1.000
_cell.angle_alpha   90.00
_cell.angle_beta   90.00
_cell.angle_gamma   90.00
#
_symmetry.space_group_name_H-M   'P 1'
#
loop_
_entity.id
_entity.type
_entity.pdbx_description
1 polymer ?
#
loop_
_entity_poly.entity_id
_entity_poly.type
_entity_poly.pdbx_seq_one_letter_code
_entity_poly.pdbx_strand_id
1 'polypeptide(L)'
;MSIANPLPTSPRSPWENGYTERLIGSIRRECLDHVVVFSERHLRHLLLSYMKYYNAARTHLSLEKDAPVSRAVDRAGYILCRPILGGLRHRYARI
;
A
#
# COMPACT_ATOMS: atom_id res chain seq x y z
N MET A 1 15.83 -16.09 13.89
CA MET A 1 15.38 -14.70 13.60
C MET A 1 15.07 -14.05 14.94
N SER A 2 15.97 -13.22 15.47
CA SER A 2 15.69 -12.48 16.70
C SER A 2 14.64 -11.41 16.40
N ILE A 3 13.61 -11.32 17.24
CA ILE A 3 12.69 -10.20 17.25
C ILE A 3 13.49 -9.04 17.84
N ALA A 4 14.08 -8.21 16.98
CA ALA A 4 14.71 -6.97 17.41
C ALA A 4 13.62 -6.11 18.08
N ASN A 5 13.83 -5.74 19.35
CA ASN A 5 12.91 -4.86 20.05
C ASN A 5 12.94 -3.50 19.32
N PRO A 6 11.82 -3.01 18.75
CA PRO A 6 11.83 -1.79 17.97
C PRO A 6 12.25 -0.63 18.88
N LEU A 7 13.24 0.15 18.42
CA LEU A 7 13.66 1.34 19.14
C LEU A 7 12.48 2.34 19.17
N PRO A 8 12.08 2.83 20.35
CA PRO A 8 11.02 3.82 20.45
C PRO A 8 11.45 5.10 19.75
N THR A 9 10.56 5.64 18.91
CA THR A 9 10.74 6.96 18.28
C THR A 9 10.39 8.04 19.30
N SER A 10 11.24 9.06 19.41
CA SER A 10 10.99 10.21 20.28
C SER A 10 9.70 10.94 19.85
N PRO A 11 8.90 11.46 20.80
CA PRO A 11 7.69 12.20 20.46
C PRO A 11 7.99 13.38 19.53
N ARG A 12 7.23 13.48 18.43
CA ARG A 12 7.32 14.57 17.43
C ARG A 12 8.67 14.63 16.67
N SER A 13 9.38 13.51 16.57
CA SER A 13 10.65 13.39 15.84
C SER A 13 10.51 12.57 14.55
N PRO A 14 9.86 13.09 13.48
CA PRO A 14 9.60 12.34 12.25
C PRO A 14 10.87 11.87 11.53
N TRP A 15 12.01 12.56 11.74
CA TRP A 15 13.29 12.19 11.13
C TRP A 15 13.86 10.86 11.64
N GLU A 16 13.48 10.43 12.85
CA GLU A 16 13.96 9.19 13.46
C GLU A 16 13.32 7.94 12.82
N ASN A 17 12.20 8.10 12.09
CA ASN A 17 11.52 6.98 11.42
C ASN A 17 11.05 7.36 10.01
N GLY A 18 12.00 7.74 9.16
CA GLY A 18 11.74 8.15 7.77
C GLY A 18 10.99 7.10 6.94
N TYR A 19 11.11 5.81 7.25
CA TYR A 19 10.36 4.75 6.58
C TYR A 19 8.85 4.83 6.85
N THR A 20 8.47 4.99 8.13
CA THR A 20 7.06 5.11 8.53
C THR A 20 6.47 6.42 8.00
N GLU A 21 7.21 7.52 8.09
CA GLU A 21 6.75 8.81 7.54
C GLU A 21 6.54 8.74 6.02
N ARG A 22 7.45 8.09 5.29
CA ARG A 22 7.30 7.88 3.84
C ARG A 22 6.08 7.02 3.51
N LEU A 23 5.81 5.98 4.31
CA LEU A 23 4.64 5.12 4.15
C LEU A 23 3.35 5.93 4.37
N ILE A 24 3.26 6.68 5.47
CA ILE A 24 2.11 7.54 5.79
C ILE A 24 1.86 8.55 4.67
N GLY A 25 2.92 9.22 4.20
CA GLY A 25 2.81 10.15 3.07
C GLY A 25 2.29 9.49 1.79
N SER A 26 2.66 8.23 1.54
CA SER A 26 2.15 7.48 0.38
C SER A 26 0.67 7.13 0.53
N ILE A 27 0.25 6.69 1.72
CA ILE A 27 -1.17 6.40 2.03
C ILE A 27 -2.03 7.66 1.82
N ARG A 28 -1.55 8.83 2.26
CA ARG A 28 -2.28 10.09 2.09
C ARG A 28 -2.43 10.45 0.61
N ARG A 29 -1.31 10.58 -0.11
CA ARG A 29 -1.29 11.02 -1.52
C ARG A 29 -1.99 10.06 -2.48
N GLU A 30 -2.03 8.76 -2.18
CA GLU A 30 -2.60 7.76 -3.08
C GLU A 30 -4.05 7.37 -2.74
N CYS A 31 -4.51 7.67 -1.52
CA CYS A 31 -5.80 7.22 -1.02
C CYS A 31 -6.55 8.30 -0.22
N LEU A 32 -6.02 8.69 0.95
CA LEU A 32 -6.82 9.47 1.91
C LEU A 32 -7.09 10.91 1.49
N ASP A 33 -6.22 11.51 0.66
CA ASP A 33 -6.45 12.86 0.13
C ASP A 33 -7.56 12.87 -0.97
N HIS A 34 -8.07 11.71 -1.36
CA HIS A 34 -9.10 11.55 -2.40
C HIS A 34 -10.45 11.03 -1.88
N VAL A 35 -10.57 10.74 -0.58
CA VAL A 35 -11.78 10.14 0.00
C VAL A 35 -12.24 10.89 1.23
N VAL A 36 -13.55 11.16 1.31
CA VAL A 36 -14.15 11.67 2.55
C VAL A 36 -14.42 10.50 3.50
N VAL A 37 -13.79 10.55 4.67
CA VAL A 37 -13.89 9.50 5.70
C VAL A 37 -15.07 9.77 6.63
N PHE A 38 -16.12 8.98 6.50
CA PHE A 38 -17.36 9.13 7.30
C PHE A 38 -17.31 8.54 8.72
N SER A 39 -16.41 7.60 8.99
CA SER A 39 -16.29 6.97 10.32
C SER A 39 -14.94 6.28 10.49
N GLU A 40 -14.60 5.94 11.73
CA GLU A 40 -13.41 5.14 12.03
C GLU A 40 -13.47 3.76 11.35
N ARG A 41 -14.64 3.11 11.33
CA ARG A 41 -14.85 1.84 10.61
C ARG A 41 -14.55 1.98 9.12
N HIS A 42 -14.98 3.09 8.52
CA HIS A 42 -14.69 3.39 7.12
C HIS A 42 -13.18 3.60 6.91
N LEU A 43 -12.52 4.39 7.77
CA LEU A 43 -11.06 4.58 7.71
C LEU A 43 -10.30 3.25 7.79
N ARG A 44 -10.65 2.39 8.75
CA ARG A 44 -10.04 1.07 8.90
C ARG A 44 -10.21 0.23 7.65
N HIS A 45 -11.39 0.26 7.03
CA HIS A 45 -11.63 -0.45 5.77
C HIS A 45 -10.75 0.07 4.62
N LEU A 46 -10.61 1.39 4.48
CA LEU A 46 -9.74 2.01 3.47
C LEU A 46 -8.28 1.64 3.70
N LEU A 47 -7.79 1.72 4.95
CA LEU A 47 -6.41 1.38 5.29
C LEU A 47 -6.10 -0.10 5.06
N LEU A 48 -7.01 -1.02 5.41
CA LEU A 48 -6.85 -2.45 5.12
C LEU A 48 -6.85 -2.72 3.60
N SER A 49 -7.70 -2.04 2.85
CA SER A 49 -7.73 -2.14 1.38
C SER A 49 -6.44 -1.59 0.77
N TYR A 50 -5.92 -0.49 1.29
CA TYR A 50 -4.65 0.09 0.87
C TYR A 50 -3.49 -0.85 1.18
N MET A 51 -3.44 -1.44 2.39
CA MET A 51 -2.40 -2.40 2.77
C MET A 51 -2.36 -3.59 1.81
N LYS A 52 -3.52 -4.16 1.45
CA LYS A 52 -3.61 -5.25 0.47
C LYS A 52 -3.07 -4.81 -0.90
N TYR A 53 -3.46 -3.63 -1.37
CA TYR A 53 -2.95 -3.06 -2.61
C TYR A 53 -1.43 -2.83 -2.58
N TYR A 54 -0.93 -2.19 -1.52
CA TYR A 54 0.47 -1.83 -1.34
C TYR A 54 1.39 -3.06 -1.39
N ASN A 55 0.95 -4.15 -0.76
CA ASN A 55 1.72 -5.39 -0.67
C ASN A 55 1.56 -6.29 -1.89
N ALA A 56 0.40 -6.32 -2.56
CA ALA A 56 0.14 -7.30 -3.62
C ALA A 56 0.16 -6.73 -5.05
N ALA A 57 0.19 -5.40 -5.21
CA ALA A 57 0.02 -4.79 -6.53
C ALA A 57 0.77 -3.47 -6.77
N ARG A 58 0.99 -2.65 -5.74
CA ARG A 58 1.76 -1.40 -5.90
C ARG A 58 3.19 -1.74 -6.30
N THR A 59 3.68 -1.12 -7.35
CA THR A 59 5.04 -1.31 -7.86
C THR A 59 6.06 -0.57 -6.98
N HIS A 60 7.17 -1.21 -6.63
CA HIS A 60 8.25 -0.59 -5.85
C HIS A 60 9.54 -0.59 -6.66
N LEU A 61 10.15 0.59 -6.84
CA LEU A 61 11.39 0.72 -7.62
C LEU A 61 12.55 -0.09 -7.05
N SER A 62 12.64 -0.21 -5.73
CA SER A 62 13.65 -1.03 -5.06
C SER A 62 13.44 -2.54 -5.24
N LEU A 63 12.29 -2.96 -5.77
CA LEU A 63 11.93 -4.35 -6.03
C LEU A 63 11.76 -4.60 -7.53
N GLU A 64 12.54 -3.90 -8.37
CA GLU A 64 12.46 -4.04 -9.84
C GLU A 64 11.06 -3.78 -10.41
N LYS A 65 10.29 -2.90 -9.75
CA LYS A 65 8.88 -2.59 -10.04
C LYS A 65 7.90 -3.73 -9.72
N ASP A 66 8.31 -4.76 -8.99
CA ASP A 66 7.40 -5.74 -8.41
C ASP A 66 6.75 -5.20 -7.10
N ALA A 67 5.80 -5.97 -6.56
CA ALA A 67 5.19 -5.74 -5.26
C ALA A 67 5.93 -6.54 -4.16
N PRO A 68 5.79 -6.16 -2.87
CA PRO A 68 6.42 -6.86 -1.75
C PRO A 68 6.01 -8.35 -1.67
N VAL A 69 4.75 -8.64 -2.00
CA VAL A 69 4.27 -9.99 -2.23
C VAL A 69 4.36 -10.26 -3.72
N SER A 70 5.43 -10.94 -4.12
CA SER A 70 5.68 -11.28 -5.52
C SER A 70 4.62 -12.25 -6.06
N ARG A 71 4.47 -12.23 -7.38
CA ARG A 71 3.52 -13.06 -8.12
C ARG A 71 4.11 -13.48 -9.46
N ALA A 72 3.68 -14.63 -9.96
CA ALA A 72 4.04 -15.07 -11.29
C ALA A 72 3.54 -14.07 -12.35
N VAL A 73 4.32 -13.90 -13.42
CA VAL A 73 3.98 -13.06 -14.57
C VAL A 73 3.18 -13.88 -15.57
N ASP A 74 1.91 -13.53 -15.73
CA ASP A 74 1.04 -14.14 -16.74
C ASP A 74 1.37 -13.57 -18.13
N ARG A 75 1.87 -14.44 -19.04
CA ARG A 75 2.32 -14.03 -20.38
C ARG A 75 1.22 -14.03 -21.44
N ALA A 76 0.15 -14.79 -21.22
CA ALA A 76 -0.98 -14.95 -22.14
C ALA A 76 -2.31 -14.92 -21.36
N GLY A 77 -3.43 -14.81 -22.06
CA GLY A 77 -4.77 -14.71 -21.47
C GLY A 77 -5.42 -13.33 -21.63
N TYR A 78 -6.68 -13.24 -21.21
CA TYR A 78 -7.47 -12.02 -21.34
C TYR A 78 -7.12 -11.04 -20.21
N ILE A 79 -7.04 -9.75 -20.54
CA ILE A 79 -6.75 -8.72 -19.54
C ILE A 79 -8.03 -8.40 -18.74
N LEU A 80 -7.99 -8.67 -17.44
CA LEU A 80 -9.01 -8.27 -16.48
C LEU A 80 -8.55 -7.02 -15.73
N CYS A 81 -9.40 -5.98 -15.74
CA CYS A 81 -9.23 -4.80 -14.92
C CYS A 81 -10.00 -4.97 -13.60
N ARG A 82 -9.32 -4.86 -12.47
CA ARG A 82 -9.93 -4.90 -11.14
C ARG A 82 -9.79 -3.53 -10.46
N PRO A 83 -10.89 -2.85 -10.11
CA PRO A 83 -10.83 -1.62 -9.35
C PRO A 83 -10.38 -1.90 -7.91
N ILE A 84 -9.60 -0.97 -7.37
CA ILE A 84 -9.00 -1.01 -6.03
C ILE A 84 -9.28 0.33 -5.36
N LEU A 85 -9.46 0.33 -4.03
CA LEU A 85 -9.72 1.54 -3.24
C LEU A 85 -10.91 2.35 -3.77
N GLY A 86 -12.03 1.66 -4.03
CA GLY A 86 -13.23 2.30 -4.59
C GLY A 86 -13.06 2.83 -6.02
N GLY A 87 -12.05 2.35 -6.77
CA GLY A 87 -11.76 2.77 -8.15
C GLY A 87 -10.65 3.81 -8.26
N LEU A 88 -10.08 4.28 -7.15
CA LEU A 88 -8.93 5.19 -7.17
C LEU A 88 -7.70 4.59 -7.85
N ARG A 89 -7.56 3.26 -7.78
CA ARG A 89 -6.49 2.50 -8.44
C ARG A 89 -7.10 1.34 -9.22
N HIS A 90 -6.36 0.88 -10.23
CA HIS A 90 -6.74 -0.27 -11.03
C HIS A 90 -5.58 -1.25 -11.09
N ARG A 91 -5.87 -2.54 -10.90
CA ARG A 91 -4.93 -3.63 -11.13
C ARG A 91 -5.34 -4.36 -12.40
N TYR A 92 -4.39 -4.52 -13.30
CA TYR A 92 -4.53 -5.33 -14.50
C TYR A 92 -3.83 -6.67 -14.28
N ALA A 93 -4.55 -7.76 -14.58
CA ALA A 93 -4.02 -9.12 -14.54
C ALA A 93 -4.53 -9.89 -15.77
N ARG A 94 -3.78 -10.91 -16.20
CA ARG A 94 -4.29 -11.86 -17.19
C ARG A 94 -4.87 -13.08 -16.48
N ILE A 95 -5.89 -13.68 -17.09
CA ILE A 95 -6.52 -14.94 -16.68
C ILE A 95 -6.62 -15.89 -17.87
#